data_AF-A0A961HS88-F1
#
_entry.id   AF-A0A961HS88-F1
#
_cell.length_a   1.000
_cell.length_b   1.000
_cell.length_c   1.000
_cell.angle_alpha   90.00
_cell.angle_beta   90.00
_cell.angle_gamma   90.00
#
_symmetry.space_group_name_H-M   'P 1'
#
loop_
_entity.id
_entity.type
_entity.pdbx_description
1 polymer ?
#
loop_
_entity_poly.entity_id
_entity_poly.type
_entity_poly.pdbx_seq_one_letter_code
_entity_poly.pdbx_strand_id
1 'polypeptide(L)'
;MDGYRFRIQLTVAVYKNKRLTYKNDMVVPTIYDRRSEARAHIKREIQDRLQNTDFFLSPRVDYDLVRYTNEATCNTYLRYRIVEDKKTARLQSDLLSR
;
A
#
# COMPACT_ATOMS: atom_id res chain seq x y z
N MET A 1 7.66 9.29 24.51
CA MET A 1 8.42 9.43 23.25
C MET A 1 7.42 9.71 22.16
N ASP A 2 7.47 10.89 21.53
CA ASP A 2 6.68 11.20 20.34
C ASP A 2 7.23 10.39 19.15
N GLY A 3 6.80 9.12 19.10
CA GLY A 3 7.25 8.16 18.12
C GLY A 3 6.46 8.33 16.82
N TYR A 4 7.16 8.45 15.70
CA TYR A 4 6.57 8.27 14.38
C TYR A 4 5.93 6.89 14.32
N ARG A 5 4.60 6.84 14.10
CA ARG A 5 3.91 5.59 13.77
C ARG A 5 3.90 5.43 12.26
N PHE A 6 3.97 4.20 11.78
CA PHE A 6 4.00 3.88 10.35
C PHE A 6 2.72 3.16 9.94
N ARG A 7 2.24 3.46 8.75
CA ARG A 7 1.09 2.78 8.12
C ARG A 7 1.43 2.43 6.68
N ILE A 8 0.64 1.55 6.09
CA ILE A 8 0.80 1.16 4.69
C ILE A 8 -0.29 1.87 3.88
N GLN A 9 0.11 2.60 2.85
CA GLN A 9 -0.77 3.08 1.80
C GLN A 9 -0.71 2.09 0.63
N LEU A 10 -1.87 1.62 0.21
CA LEU A 10 -2.08 0.82 -0.99
C LEU A 10 -2.72 1.69 -2.07
N THR A 11 -2.05 1.85 -3.20
CA THR A 11 -2.63 2.41 -4.42
C THR A 11 -3.15 1.27 -5.28
N VAL A 12 -4.39 1.38 -5.75
CA VAL A 12 -4.97 0.52 -6.77
C VAL A 12 -5.22 1.37 -8.02
N ALA A 13 -4.66 0.97 -9.16
CA ALA A 13 -4.86 1.66 -10.43
C ALA A 13 -5.36 0.69 -11.51
N VAL A 14 -6.35 1.09 -12.30
CA VAL A 14 -6.85 0.31 -13.43
C VAL A 14 -6.59 1.07 -14.73
N TYR A 15 -5.84 0.43 -15.62
CA TYR A 15 -5.59 0.93 -16.97
C TYR A 15 -6.42 0.16 -17.98
N LYS A 16 -7.29 0.85 -18.72
CA LYS A 16 -8.02 0.28 -19.86
C LYS A 16 -7.46 0.85 -21.16
N ASN A 17 -7.11 0.00 -22.13
CA ASN A 17 -6.50 0.39 -23.40
C ASN A 17 -5.30 1.33 -23.20
N LYS A 18 -4.42 0.98 -22.24
CA LYS A 18 -3.24 1.77 -21.82
C LYS A 18 -3.56 3.15 -21.21
N ARG A 19 -4.84 3.50 -21.00
CA ARG A 19 -5.26 4.75 -20.35
C ARG A 19 -5.68 4.48 -18.91
N LEU A 20 -5.26 5.35 -17.99
CA LEU A 20 -5.70 5.28 -16.60
C LEU A 20 -7.20 5.59 -16.54
N THR A 21 -7.98 4.65 -16.01
CA THR A 21 -9.44 4.77 -15.88
C THR A 21 -9.90 4.90 -14.44
N TYR A 22 -9.14 4.31 -13.52
CA TYR A 22 -9.41 4.38 -12.09
C TYR A 22 -8.10 4.41 -11.34
N LYS A 23 -8.04 5.23 -10.29
CA LYS A 23 -6.97 5.23 -9.32
C LYS A 23 -7.55 5.57 -7.96
N ASN A 24 -7.24 4.75 -6.97
CA ASN A 24 -7.59 5.04 -5.59
C ASN A 24 -6.42 4.73 -4.67
N ASP A 25 -6.29 5.55 -3.64
CA ASP A 25 -5.29 5.41 -2.59
C ASP A 25 -6.03 5.11 -1.27
N MET A 26 -5.63 4.04 -0.58
CA MET A 26 -6.19 3.67 0.71
C MET A 26 -5.10 3.42 1.73
N VAL A 27 -5.33 3.87 2.96
CA VAL A 27 -4.43 3.61 4.09
C VAL A 27 -4.94 2.42 4.86
N VAL A 28 -4.16 1.36 4.92
CA VAL A 28 -4.47 0.15 5.68
C VAL A 28 -4.66 0.52 7.16
N PRO A 29 -5.66 -0.04 7.86
CA PRO A 29 -5.96 0.32 9.26
C PRO A 29 -4.82 -0.04 10.22
N THR A 30 -4.01 -1.04 9.90
CA THR A 30 -2.90 -1.50 10.74
C THR A 30 -1.84 -0.42 10.91
N ILE A 31 -1.42 -0.23 12.17
CA ILE A 31 -0.41 0.73 12.60
C ILE A 31 0.81 -0.05 13.10
N TYR A 32 2.00 0.43 12.76
CA TYR A 32 3.28 -0.15 13.15
C TYR A 32 4.10 0.87 13.92
N ASP A 33 4.83 0.40 14.93
CA ASP A 33 5.77 1.25 15.67
C ASP A 33 7.12 1.34 14.93
N ARG A 34 7.48 0.31 14.15
CA ARG A 34 8.72 0.27 13.39
C ARG A 34 8.46 0.17 11.88
N ARG A 35 9.16 0.99 11.10
CA ARG A 35 9.14 0.94 9.64
C ARG A 35 9.50 -0.44 9.07
N SER A 36 10.36 -1.18 9.76
CA SER A 36 10.74 -2.56 9.39
C SER A 36 9.57 -3.53 9.44
N GLU A 37 8.65 -3.38 10.40
CA GLU A 37 7.47 -4.24 10.54
C GLU A 37 6.47 -4.00 9.40
N ALA A 38 6.20 -2.72 9.07
CA ALA A 38 5.39 -2.36 7.92
C ALA A 38 5.97 -2.93 6.62
N ARG A 39 7.30 -2.87 6.45
CA ARG A 39 7.99 -3.47 5.29
C ARG A 39 7.87 -5.00 5.27
N ALA A 40 7.99 -5.67 6.42
CA ALA A 40 7.82 -7.11 6.51
C ALA A 40 6.40 -7.55 6.16
N HIS A 41 5.38 -6.77 6.56
CA HIS A 41 3.99 -6.98 6.15
C HIS A 41 3.86 -6.86 4.63
N ILE A 42 4.31 -5.76 4.02
CA ILE A 42 4.25 -5.57 2.56
C ILE A 42 4.91 -6.75 1.83
N LYS A 43 6.09 -7.17 2.28
CA LYS A 43 6.80 -8.31 1.68
C LYS A 43 5.96 -9.59 1.72
N ARG A 44 5.33 -9.88 2.86
CA ARG A 44 4.45 -11.05 3.02
C ARG A 44 3.23 -10.96 2.11
N GLU A 45 2.58 -9.79 2.04
CA GLU A 45 1.40 -9.59 1.19
C GLU A 45 1.73 -9.71 -0.30
N ILE A 46 2.88 -9.17 -0.74
CA ILE A 46 3.36 -9.34 -2.10
C ILE A 46 3.62 -10.83 -2.40
N GLN A 47 4.30 -11.54 -1.51
CA GLN A 47 4.58 -12.98 -1.69
C GLN A 47 3.29 -13.80 -1.76
N ASP A 48 2.34 -13.54 -0.86
CA ASP A 48 1.03 -14.19 -0.84
C ASP A 48 0.28 -13.96 -2.15
N ARG A 49 0.22 -12.71 -2.63
CA ARG A 49 -0.43 -12.41 -3.92
C ARG A 49 0.24 -13.09 -5.11
N LEU A 50 1.57 -13.16 -5.13
CA LEU A 50 2.31 -13.84 -6.21
C LEU A 50 2.07 -15.36 -6.21
N GLN A 51 1.75 -15.96 -5.05
CA GLN A 51 1.56 -17.40 -4.91
C GLN A 51 0.11 -17.83 -5.05
N ASN A 52 -0.82 -17.04 -4.52
CA ASN A 52 -2.21 -17.44 -4.29
C ASN A 52 -3.23 -16.66 -5.14
N THR A 53 -2.77 -15.72 -5.99
CA THR A 53 -3.66 -14.91 -6.85
C THR A 53 -3.04 -14.66 -8.22
N ASP A 54 -3.84 -14.17 -9.19
CA ASP A 54 -3.37 -13.85 -10.55
C ASP A 54 -2.56 -12.54 -10.66
N PHE A 55 -1.81 -12.18 -9.62
CA PHE A 55 -0.92 -11.04 -9.64
C PHE A 55 0.51 -11.47 -10.00
N PHE A 56 1.18 -10.62 -10.77
CA PHE A 56 2.56 -10.77 -11.21
C PHE A 56 3.36 -9.54 -10.80
N LEU A 57 4.68 -9.65 -10.82
CA LEU A 57 5.54 -8.46 -10.68
C LEU A 57 5.25 -7.48 -11.82
N SER A 58 5.01 -6.22 -11.46
CA SER A 58 4.75 -5.18 -12.45
C SER A 58 6.01 -4.85 -13.24
N PRO A 59 5.95 -4.78 -14.59
CA PRO A 59 7.03 -4.24 -15.40
C PRO A 59 7.13 -2.71 -15.33
N ARG A 60 6.10 -2.04 -14.78
CA ARG A 60 6.11 -0.58 -14.58
C ARG A 60 6.76 -0.24 -13.25
N VAL A 61 7.73 0.67 -13.27
CA VAL A 61 8.55 1.08 -12.11
C VAL A 61 7.76 1.74 -10.97
N ASP A 62 6.58 2.25 -11.26
CA ASP A 62 5.72 2.94 -10.30
C ASP A 62 4.79 2.02 -9.51
N TYR A 63 4.71 0.73 -9.87
CA TYR A 63 3.86 -0.27 -9.25
C TYR A 63 4.65 -1.53 -8.88
N ASP A 64 4.19 -2.23 -7.85
CA ASP A 64 4.83 -3.46 -7.39
C ASP A 64 4.23 -4.69 -8.10
N LEU A 65 2.90 -4.70 -8.29
CA LEU A 65 2.17 -5.82 -8.86
C LEU A 65 1.24 -5.38 -10.00
N VAL A 66 0.99 -6.31 -10.92
CA VAL A 66 0.01 -6.20 -12.00
C VAL A 66 -0.80 -7.48 -12.13
N ARG A 67 -2.10 -7.34 -12.38
CA ARG A 67 -2.99 -8.40 -12.85
C ARG A 67 -3.53 -8.01 -14.22
N TYR A 68 -3.32 -8.88 -15.19
CA TYR A 68 -3.80 -8.69 -16.56
C TYR A 68 -5.22 -9.23 -16.69
N THR A 69 -6.13 -8.46 -17.29
CA THR A 69 -7.47 -8.94 -17.65
C THR A 69 -7.85 -8.49 -19.06
N ASN A 70 -8.79 -9.20 -19.69
CA ASN A 70 -9.30 -8.93 -21.05
C ASN A 70 -8.18 -8.74 -22.09
N GLU A 71 -7.40 -9.78 -22.40
CA GLU A 71 -6.30 -9.69 -23.39
C GLU A 71 -5.27 -8.59 -23.04
N ALA A 72 -5.02 -8.39 -21.74
CA ALA A 72 -4.16 -7.32 -21.21
C ALA A 72 -4.59 -5.89 -21.60
N THR A 73 -5.85 -5.72 -22.01
CA THR A 73 -6.43 -4.40 -22.29
C THR A 73 -6.98 -3.74 -21.05
N CYS A 74 -7.23 -4.47 -19.95
CA CYS A 74 -7.73 -3.93 -18.69
C CYS A 74 -6.84 -4.43 -17.53
N ASN A 75 -5.82 -3.67 -17.17
CA ASN A 75 -4.79 -4.13 -16.22
C ASN A 75 -4.97 -3.43 -14.87
N THR A 76 -4.97 -4.21 -13.80
CA THR A 76 -5.02 -3.70 -12.43
C THR A 76 -3.60 -3.69 -11.87
N TYR A 77 -3.15 -2.55 -11.34
CA TYR A 77 -1.84 -2.39 -10.73
C TYR A 77 -1.99 -2.07 -9.24
N LEU A 78 -1.08 -2.62 -8.44
CA LEU A 78 -0.97 -2.34 -7.00
C LEU A 78 0.38 -1.72 -6.69
N ARG A 79 0.37 -0.74 -5.78
CA ARG A 79 1.58 -0.14 -5.22
C ARG A 79 1.44 -0.02 -3.71
N TYR A 80 2.45 -0.49 -2.99
CA TYR A 80 2.58 -0.35 -1.55
C TYR A 80 3.56 0.77 -1.21
N ARG A 81 3.18 1.62 -0.26
CA ARG A 81 4.06 2.65 0.31
C ARG A 81 3.91 2.66 1.82
N ILE A 82 5.02 2.89 2.52
CA ILE A 82 4.98 3.14 3.96
C ILE A 82 4.87 4.64 4.16
N VAL A 83 3.87 5.07 4.93
CA VAL A 83 3.59 6.46 5.27
C VAL A 83 3.73 6.65 6.78
N GLU A 84 4.14 7.85 7.19
CA GLU A 84 4.24 8.24 8.59
C GLU A 84 2.92 8.84 9.07
N ASP A 85 2.34 8.29 10.13
CA ASP A 85 1.13 8.77 10.75
C ASP A 85 1.48 9.72 11.91
N LYS A 86 1.63 11.01 11.57
CA LYS A 86 1.91 12.08 12.54
C LYS A 86 0.70 12.40 13.45
N LYS A 87 -0.52 11.96 13.11
CA LYS A 87 -1.75 12.38 13.83
C LYS A 87 -1.90 11.72 15.20
N THR A 88 -1.33 10.52 15.39
CA THR A 88 -1.50 9.81 16.67
C THR A 88 -0.59 10.35 17.79
N ALA A 89 0.53 11.00 17.44
CA ALA A 89 1.42 11.64 18.41
C ALA A 89 0.73 12.83 19.12
N ARG A 90 -0.02 13.67 18.38
CA ARG A 90 -0.75 14.82 18.95
C ARG A 90 -1.91 14.42 19.86
N LEU A 91 -2.64 13.35 19.54
CA LEU A 91 -3.75 12.89 20.39
C LEU A 91 -3.29 12.31 21.73
N GLN A 92 -2.09 11.70 21.77
CA GLN A 92 -1.50 11.22 23.03
C GLN A 92 -0.92 12.36 23.89
N SER A 93 -0.34 13.41 23.29
CA SER A 93 0.15 14.56 24.06
C SER A 93 -0.99 15.32 24.74
N ASP A 94 -2.13 15.50 24.06
CA ASP A 94 -3.25 16.29 24.60
C ASP A 94 -4.00 15.57 25.76
N LEU A 95 -3.95 14.24 25.80
CA LEU A 95 -4.55 13.43 26.87
C LEU A 95 -3.66 13.31 28.12
N LEU A 96 -2.35 13.44 27.98
CA LEU A 96 -1.39 13.39 29.08
C LEU A 96 -1.08 14.78 29.68
N SER A 97 -1.65 15.84 29.11
CA SER A 97 -1.50 17.23 29.54
C SER A 97 -2.68 17.75 30.38
N ARG A 98 -3.56 16.86 30.84
CA ARG A 98 -4.70 17.14 31.73
C ARG A 98 -4.56 16.32 33.01
#